data_AF-A0AAJ2DZC6-F1
#
_entry.id   AF-A0AAJ2DZC6-F1
#
_cell.length_a   1.000
_cell.length_b   1.000
_cell.length_c   1.000
_cell.angle_alpha   90.00
_cell.angle_beta   90.00
_cell.angle_gamma   90.00
#
_symmetry.space_group_name_H-M   'P 1'
#
loop_
_entity.id
_entity.type
_entity.pdbx_description
1 polymer ?
#
loop_
_entity_poly.entity_id
_entity_poly.type
_entity_poly.pdbx_seq_one_letter_code
_entity_poly.pdbx_strand_id
1 'polypeptide(L)'
;MFSTIKGRLALAMAFLSALLIAIGALGIFGMNRANTTSRDLFTNEMPSAVSVGNAEMFMARERLSFDRAALNAGTPAAEDAIGRGALMRKTSDEAWTTYMSLPQNAQEKQLAETFNKERVALQKLLDSGYADVRSNDHDRIIKAANDMQVAFNVFAKAGVELRKFQFEAAKAAYEGGQAKFERSRMISIAAILLGVIAAGYSWFSLRQKIARPLDAALAQFDAIAAGDLRRELATKSNDEMGQLLRGLAKMQAALIETVRTVRSGSESIASATKQIAAGNIDLSSRTEEQASALQE
;
A
#
# COMPACT_ATOMS: atom_id res chain seq x y z
N MET A 1 12.02 14.32 -29.20
CA MET A 1 12.33 14.30 -27.75
C MET A 1 12.63 12.90 -27.20
N PHE A 2 11.98 11.83 -27.69
CA PHE A 2 12.19 10.44 -27.21
C PHE A 2 13.46 9.71 -27.72
N SER A 3 14.17 10.32 -28.67
CA SER A 3 15.37 9.74 -29.28
C SER A 3 16.66 10.03 -28.51
N THR A 4 16.64 10.95 -27.55
CA THR A 4 17.81 11.38 -26.77
C THR A 4 18.04 10.53 -25.53
N ILE A 5 19.30 10.36 -25.12
CA ILE A 5 19.67 9.67 -23.86
C ILE A 5 18.98 10.33 -22.67
N LYS A 6 19.06 11.66 -22.59
CA LYS A 6 18.44 12.45 -21.53
C LYS A 6 16.93 12.24 -21.48
N GLY A 7 16.28 12.18 -22.65
CA GLY A 7 14.84 11.91 -22.77
C GLY A 7 14.46 10.53 -22.25
N ARG A 8 15.23 9.48 -22.59
CA ARG A 8 14.98 8.11 -22.12
C ARG A 8 15.15 7.97 -20.60
N LEU A 9 16.19 8.59 -20.05
CA LEU A 9 16.50 8.54 -18.62
C LEU A 9 15.45 9.31 -17.81
N ALA A 10 15.04 10.49 -18.30
CA ALA A 10 13.95 11.26 -17.70
C ALA A 10 12.62 10.51 -17.75
N LEU A 11 12.30 9.84 -18.86
CA LEU A 11 11.06 9.07 -19.00
C LEU A 11 11.03 7.87 -18.07
N ALA A 12 12.14 7.11 -17.97
CA ALA A 12 12.23 5.98 -17.04
C ALA A 12 12.07 6.44 -15.57
N MET A 13 12.76 7.51 -15.17
CA MET A 13 12.64 8.08 -13.83
C MET A 13 11.23 8.61 -13.55
N ALA A 14 10.65 9.36 -14.48
CA ALA A 14 9.29 9.89 -14.34
C ALA A 14 8.26 8.76 -14.23
N PHE A 15 8.39 7.71 -15.05
CA PHE A 15 7.51 6.55 -15.01
C PHE A 15 7.62 5.80 -13.67
N LEU A 16 8.83 5.52 -13.19
CA LEU A 16 9.06 4.85 -11.90
C LEU A 16 8.54 5.67 -10.73
N SER A 17 8.76 6.99 -10.74
CA SER A 17 8.22 7.91 -9.73
C SER A 17 6.69 7.95 -9.73
N ALA A 18 6.07 8.03 -10.91
CA ALA A 18 4.62 7.99 -11.03
C ALA A 18 4.05 6.66 -10.53
N LEU A 19 4.73 5.55 -10.80
CA LEU A 19 4.32 4.23 -10.34
C LEU A 19 4.47 4.09 -8.82
N LEU A 20 5.53 4.63 -8.22
CA LEU A 20 5.72 4.67 -6.77
C LEU A 20 4.62 5.48 -6.08
N ILE A 21 4.27 6.65 -6.63
CA ILE A 21 3.17 7.49 -6.13
C ILE A 21 1.84 6.73 -6.23
N ALA A 22 1.58 6.07 -7.37
CA ALA A 22 0.35 5.30 -7.57
C ALA A 22 0.22 4.14 -6.57
N ILE A 23 1.30 3.37 -6.34
CA ILE A 23 1.32 2.29 -5.34
C ILE A 23 1.12 2.85 -3.94
N GLY A 24 1.81 3.94 -3.59
CA GLY A 24 1.64 4.60 -2.28
C GLY A 24 0.21 5.08 -2.06
N ALA A 25 -0.40 5.71 -3.06
CA ALA A 25 -1.79 6.17 -3.00
C ALA A 25 -2.78 5.01 -2.85
N LEU A 26 -2.59 3.90 -3.59
CA LEU A 26 -3.40 2.69 -3.43
C LEU A 26 -3.26 2.08 -2.04
N GLY A 27 -2.04 2.03 -1.50
CA GLY A 27 -1.77 1.55 -0.14
C GLY A 27 -2.49 2.38 0.92
N ILE A 28 -2.37 3.70 0.86
CA ILE A 28 -3.04 4.63 1.79
C ILE A 28 -4.56 4.52 1.66
N PHE A 29 -5.10 4.45 0.44
CA PHE A 29 -6.54 4.29 0.22
C PHE A 29 -7.08 2.98 0.80
N GLY A 30 -6.36 1.86 0.58
CA GLY A 30 -6.70 0.56 1.15
C GLY A 30 -6.66 0.56 2.67
N MET A 31 -5.60 1.13 3.26
CA MET A 31 -5.47 1.28 4.72
C MET A 31 -6.58 2.14 5.32
N ASN A 32 -6.89 3.28 4.71
CA ASN A 32 -7.92 4.17 5.22
C ASN A 32 -9.29 3.50 5.20
N ARG A 33 -9.59 2.73 4.13
CA ARG A 33 -10.83 1.97 4.03
C ARG A 33 -10.92 0.85 5.07
N ALA A 34 -9.83 0.12 5.30
CA ALA A 34 -9.77 -0.89 6.36
C ALA A 34 -10.00 -0.25 7.74
N ASN A 35 -9.36 0.91 7.99
CA ASN A 35 -9.51 1.64 9.24
C ASN A 35 -10.95 2.15 9.45
N THR A 36 -11.62 2.66 8.40
CA THR A 36 -13.02 3.10 8.52
C THR A 36 -13.96 1.94 8.87
N THR A 37 -13.76 0.75 8.29
CA THR A 37 -14.57 -0.43 8.62
C THR A 37 -14.33 -0.90 10.05
N SER A 38 -13.08 -0.93 10.51
CA SER A 38 -12.76 -1.25 11.90
C SER A 38 -13.34 -0.23 12.88
N ARG A 39 -13.32 1.06 12.52
CA ARG A 39 -13.92 2.12 13.33
C ARG A 39 -15.42 1.91 13.46
N ASP A 40 -16.12 1.68 12.36
CA ASP A 40 -17.57 1.47 12.35
C ASP A 40 -17.99 0.24 13.18
N LEU A 41 -17.24 -0.85 13.08
CA LEU A 41 -17.42 -2.03 13.93
C LEU A 41 -17.33 -1.69 15.43
N PHE A 42 -16.37 -0.86 15.82
CA PHE A 42 -16.15 -0.49 17.22
C PHE A 42 -17.12 0.60 17.72
N THR A 43 -17.50 1.55 16.86
CA THR A 43 -18.31 2.70 17.27
C THR A 43 -19.81 2.50 17.08
N ASN A 44 -20.24 1.51 16.28
CA ASN A 44 -21.64 1.27 15.99
C ASN A 44 -22.05 -0.19 16.24
N GLU A 45 -21.57 -1.13 15.43
CA GLU A 45 -22.05 -2.53 15.41
C GLU A 45 -21.89 -3.23 16.77
N MET A 46 -20.69 -3.18 17.37
CA MET A 46 -20.43 -3.79 18.68
C MET A 46 -21.21 -3.13 19.82
N PRO A 47 -21.17 -1.79 20.00
CA PRO A 47 -21.99 -1.11 21.01
C PRO A 47 -23.48 -1.39 20.86
N SER A 48 -23.98 -1.48 19.63
CA SER A 48 -25.38 -1.77 19.32
C SER A 48 -25.79 -3.15 19.84
N ALA A 49 -25.05 -4.19 19.46
CA ALA A 49 -25.31 -5.56 19.90
C ALA A 49 -25.17 -5.74 21.43
N VAL A 50 -24.14 -5.12 22.04
CA VAL A 50 -23.94 -5.14 23.50
C VAL A 50 -25.09 -4.43 24.22
N SER A 51 -25.54 -3.29 23.71
CA SER A 51 -26.61 -2.50 24.34
C SER A 51 -27.96 -3.21 24.28
N VAL A 52 -28.30 -3.82 23.14
CA VAL A 52 -29.51 -4.68 23.02
C VAL A 52 -29.42 -5.87 23.98
N GLY A 53 -28.28 -6.56 24.00
CA GLY A 53 -28.06 -7.70 24.89
C GLY A 53 -28.15 -7.33 26.38
N ASN A 54 -27.61 -6.18 26.76
CA ASN A 54 -27.71 -5.67 28.13
C ASN A 54 -29.15 -5.30 28.49
N ALA A 55 -29.88 -4.63 27.61
CA ALA A 55 -31.30 -4.33 27.82
C ALA A 55 -32.10 -5.62 28.06
N GLU A 56 -31.93 -6.64 27.20
CA GLU A 56 -32.58 -7.95 27.35
C GLU A 56 -32.19 -8.65 28.67
N MET A 57 -30.90 -8.70 28.99
CA MET A 57 -30.38 -9.36 30.20
C MET A 57 -30.90 -8.70 31.48
N PHE A 58 -30.87 -7.36 31.56
CA PHE A 58 -31.30 -6.65 32.76
C PHE A 58 -32.83 -6.66 32.92
N MET A 59 -33.58 -6.69 31.83
CA MET A 59 -35.02 -6.95 31.86
C MET A 59 -35.33 -8.35 32.41
N ALA A 60 -34.56 -9.37 32.01
CA ALA A 60 -34.69 -10.72 32.56
C ALA A 60 -34.35 -10.78 34.06
N ARG A 61 -33.35 -9.99 34.51
CA ARG A 61 -33.00 -9.88 35.93
C ARG A 61 -34.08 -9.15 36.74
N GLU A 62 -34.72 -8.14 36.16
CA GLU A 62 -35.89 -7.50 36.79
C GLU A 62 -37.02 -8.52 37.00
N ARG A 63 -37.32 -9.33 35.98
CA ARG A 63 -38.29 -10.42 36.10
C ARG A 63 -37.93 -11.41 37.21
N LEU A 64 -36.66 -11.82 37.30
CA LEU A 64 -36.20 -12.69 38.39
C LEU A 64 -36.36 -12.02 39.77
N SER A 65 -36.18 -10.69 39.86
CA SER A 65 -36.46 -9.93 41.08
C SER A 65 -37.95 -9.93 41.42
N PHE A 66 -38.85 -9.87 40.43
CA PHE A 66 -40.28 -10.07 40.64
C PHE A 66 -40.59 -11.46 41.19
N ASP A 67 -40.06 -12.53 40.59
CA ASP A 67 -40.31 -13.90 41.06
C ASP A 67 -39.85 -14.08 42.51
N ARG A 68 -38.69 -13.50 42.88
CA ARG A 68 -38.22 -13.48 44.28
C ARG A 68 -39.13 -12.68 45.20
N ALA A 69 -39.65 -11.54 44.75
CA ALA A 69 -40.58 -10.73 45.54
C ALA A 69 -41.90 -11.48 45.78
N ALA A 70 -42.43 -12.14 44.74
CA ALA A 70 -43.61 -12.98 44.80
C ALA A 70 -43.47 -14.15 45.78
N LEU A 71 -42.34 -14.86 45.76
CA LEU A 71 -42.05 -15.95 46.70
C LEU A 71 -41.94 -15.50 48.16
N ASN A 72 -41.56 -14.24 48.38
CA ASN A 72 -41.36 -13.66 49.71
C ASN A 72 -42.50 -12.69 50.09
N ALA A 73 -43.64 -12.74 49.39
CA ALA A 73 -44.77 -11.85 49.64
C ALA A 73 -45.21 -11.91 51.12
N GLY A 74 -45.53 -10.74 51.68
CA GLY A 74 -45.84 -10.60 53.11
C GLY A 74 -44.62 -10.55 54.04
N THR A 75 -43.39 -10.59 53.51
CA THR A 75 -42.15 -10.44 54.30
C THR A 75 -41.34 -9.21 53.88
N PRO A 76 -40.43 -8.68 54.73
CA PRO A 76 -39.55 -7.57 54.36
C PRO A 76 -38.66 -7.87 53.13
N ALA A 77 -38.33 -9.15 52.89
CA ALA A 77 -37.50 -9.56 51.76
C ALA A 77 -38.17 -9.33 50.39
N ALA A 78 -39.51 -9.18 50.35
CA ALA A 78 -40.23 -8.80 49.14
C ALA A 78 -39.83 -7.40 48.67
N GLU A 79 -39.89 -6.39 49.55
CA GLU A 79 -39.52 -5.02 49.17
C GLU A 79 -38.06 -4.90 48.76
N ASP A 80 -37.15 -5.63 49.42
CA ASP A 80 -35.74 -5.69 49.00
C ASP A 80 -35.60 -6.24 47.56
N ALA A 81 -36.41 -7.24 47.20
CA ALA A 81 -36.42 -7.79 45.85
C ALA A 81 -37.03 -6.81 44.84
N ILE A 82 -38.09 -6.09 45.19
CA ILE A 82 -38.68 -5.04 44.34
C ILE A 82 -37.67 -3.91 44.11
N GLY A 83 -36.97 -3.45 45.16
CA GLY A 83 -35.92 -2.44 45.05
C GLY A 83 -34.78 -2.87 44.12
N ARG A 84 -34.32 -4.13 44.22
CA ARG A 84 -33.36 -4.70 43.27
C ARG A 84 -33.92 -4.74 41.84
N GLY A 85 -35.20 -5.08 41.67
CA GLY A 85 -35.88 -5.04 40.38
C GLY A 85 -35.83 -3.67 39.72
N ALA A 86 -36.14 -2.60 40.48
CA ALA A 86 -36.06 -1.23 40.00
C ALA A 86 -34.65 -0.82 39.54
N LEU A 87 -33.60 -1.30 40.24
CA LEU A 87 -32.21 -1.09 39.80
C LEU A 87 -31.92 -1.80 38.48
N MET A 88 -32.39 -3.04 38.30
CA MET A 88 -32.20 -3.77 37.04
C MET A 88 -32.96 -3.09 35.90
N ARG A 89 -34.18 -2.62 36.15
CA ARG A 89 -34.95 -1.83 35.17
C ARG A 89 -34.16 -0.62 34.69
N LYS A 90 -33.62 0.17 35.64
CA LYS A 90 -32.84 1.36 35.33
C LYS A 90 -31.68 1.04 34.39
N THR A 91 -30.90 -0.01 34.69
CA THR A 91 -29.78 -0.42 33.82
C THR A 91 -30.26 -0.92 32.45
N SER A 92 -31.39 -1.62 32.40
CA SER A 92 -32.01 -2.02 31.13
C SER A 92 -32.42 -0.81 30.29
N ASP A 93 -33.05 0.19 30.89
CA ASP A 93 -33.50 1.41 30.21
C ASP A 93 -32.33 2.26 29.71
N GLU A 94 -31.25 2.36 30.48
CA GLU A 94 -30.01 3.03 30.08
C GLU A 94 -29.38 2.33 28.87
N ALA A 95 -29.25 1.01 28.91
CA ALA A 95 -28.73 0.23 27.77
C ALA A 95 -29.61 0.39 26.52
N TRP A 96 -30.93 0.36 26.68
CA TRP A 96 -31.85 0.59 25.56
C TRP A 96 -31.72 2.01 24.99
N THR A 97 -31.55 3.00 25.85
CA THR A 97 -31.34 4.40 25.44
C THR A 97 -30.03 4.56 24.68
N THR A 98 -28.95 3.92 25.14
CA THR A 98 -27.67 3.89 24.39
C THR A 98 -27.87 3.28 23.01
N TYR A 99 -28.55 2.14 22.90
CA TYR A 99 -28.85 1.52 21.61
C TYR A 99 -29.64 2.45 20.67
N MET A 100 -30.67 3.14 21.17
CA MET A 100 -31.47 4.09 20.39
C MET A 100 -30.68 5.33 19.92
N SER A 101 -29.55 5.65 20.55
CA SER A 101 -28.68 6.75 20.11
C SER A 101 -27.74 6.37 18.96
N LEU A 102 -27.62 5.07 18.66
CA LEU A 102 -26.74 4.56 17.63
C LEU A 102 -27.43 4.56 16.24
N PRO A 103 -26.68 4.75 15.15
CA PRO A 103 -27.22 4.67 13.80
C PRO A 103 -27.88 3.32 13.49
N GLN A 104 -29.08 3.37 12.93
CA GLN A 104 -29.86 2.20 12.51
C GLN A 104 -30.31 2.36 11.07
N ASN A 105 -30.35 1.25 10.34
CA ASN A 105 -31.04 1.22 9.06
C ASN A 105 -32.56 1.03 9.25
N ALA A 106 -33.34 1.16 8.18
CA ALA A 106 -34.80 1.11 8.25
C ALA A 106 -35.34 -0.23 8.80
N GLN A 107 -34.70 -1.35 8.44
CA GLN A 107 -35.13 -2.68 8.88
C GLN A 107 -34.77 -2.93 10.35
N GLU A 108 -33.58 -2.53 10.78
CA GLU A 108 -33.16 -2.58 12.18
C GLU A 108 -34.09 -1.75 13.06
N LYS A 109 -34.43 -0.54 12.61
CA LYS A 109 -35.35 0.34 13.31
C LYS A 109 -36.73 -0.29 13.51
N GLN A 110 -37.27 -0.97 12.49
CA GLN A 110 -38.56 -1.67 12.61
C GLN A 110 -38.51 -2.81 13.64
N LEU A 111 -37.43 -3.59 13.64
CA LEU A 111 -37.21 -4.65 14.64
C LEU A 111 -37.02 -4.06 16.04
N ALA A 112 -36.32 -2.93 16.16
CA ALA A 112 -36.12 -2.20 17.41
C ALA A 112 -37.44 -1.67 17.99
N GLU A 113 -38.31 -1.10 17.14
CA GLU A 113 -39.64 -0.65 17.55
C GLU A 113 -40.50 -1.81 18.04
N THR A 114 -40.42 -2.97 17.36
CA THR A 114 -41.10 -4.20 17.78
C THR A 114 -40.58 -4.67 19.14
N PHE A 115 -39.26 -4.75 19.33
CA PHE A 115 -38.65 -5.10 20.62
C PHE A 115 -39.08 -4.14 21.74
N ASN A 116 -39.06 -2.83 21.49
CA ASN A 116 -39.44 -1.84 22.49
C ASN A 116 -40.92 -1.94 22.87
N LYS A 117 -41.80 -2.22 21.90
CA LYS A 117 -43.23 -2.43 22.18
C LYS A 117 -43.43 -3.57 23.17
N GLU A 118 -42.77 -4.71 22.94
CA GLU A 118 -42.88 -5.88 23.83
C GLU A 118 -42.19 -5.65 25.18
N ARG A 119 -41.08 -4.90 25.19
CA ARG A 119 -40.39 -4.46 26.41
C ARG A 119 -41.31 -3.63 27.30
N VAL A 120 -41.98 -2.62 26.74
CA VAL A 120 -42.93 -1.76 27.46
C VAL A 120 -44.16 -2.54 27.92
N ALA A 121 -44.64 -3.50 27.13
CA ALA A 121 -45.73 -4.37 27.54
C ALA A 121 -45.36 -5.22 28.77
N LEU A 122 -44.16 -5.80 28.78
CA LEU A 122 -43.64 -6.55 29.92
C LEU A 122 -43.40 -5.65 31.15
N GLN A 123 -42.89 -4.44 30.98
CA GLN A 123 -42.72 -3.47 32.07
C GLN A 123 -44.04 -3.15 32.77
N LYS A 124 -45.12 -2.95 31.99
CA LYS A 124 -46.46 -2.72 32.56
C LYS A 124 -46.95 -3.89 33.41
N LEU A 125 -46.69 -5.12 32.97
CA LEU A 125 -47.03 -6.31 33.76
C LEU A 125 -46.23 -6.37 35.06
N LEU A 126 -44.92 -6.09 34.99
CA LEU A 126 -44.06 -6.02 36.18
C LEU A 126 -44.55 -4.96 37.17
N ASP A 127 -44.97 -3.79 36.69
CA ASP A 127 -45.54 -2.73 37.55
C ASP A 127 -46.80 -3.18 38.27
N SER A 128 -47.76 -3.77 37.55
CA SER A 128 -48.96 -4.33 38.17
C SER A 128 -48.64 -5.49 39.11
N GLY A 129 -47.72 -6.37 38.73
CA GLY A 129 -47.33 -7.52 39.54
C GLY A 129 -46.64 -7.11 40.84
N TYR A 130 -45.77 -6.10 40.81
CA TYR A 130 -45.20 -5.55 42.04
C TYR A 130 -46.26 -4.94 42.95
N ALA A 131 -47.32 -4.32 42.41
CA ALA A 131 -48.45 -3.86 43.21
C ALA A 131 -49.22 -5.03 43.86
N ASP A 132 -49.42 -6.13 43.13
CA ASP A 132 -50.06 -7.35 43.67
C ASP A 132 -49.20 -8.04 44.74
N VAL A 133 -47.87 -8.02 44.60
CA VAL A 133 -46.94 -8.48 45.65
C VAL A 133 -47.06 -7.64 46.92
N ARG A 134 -47.18 -6.32 46.78
CA ARG A 134 -47.34 -5.39 47.91
C ARG A 134 -48.67 -5.54 48.64
N SER A 135 -49.75 -5.83 47.92
CA SER A 135 -51.04 -6.13 48.52
C SER A 135 -51.11 -7.54 49.11
N ASN A 136 -50.07 -8.36 48.91
CA ASN A 136 -49.99 -9.76 49.33
C ASN A 136 -51.17 -10.61 48.81
N ASP A 137 -51.65 -10.31 47.59
CA ASP A 137 -52.75 -11.04 46.94
C ASP A 137 -52.21 -12.21 46.11
N HIS A 138 -52.16 -13.40 46.72
CA HIS A 138 -51.53 -14.58 46.10
C HIS A 138 -52.16 -15.01 44.78
N ASP A 139 -53.49 -14.90 44.63
CA ASP A 139 -54.17 -15.29 43.39
C ASP A 139 -53.78 -14.35 42.24
N ARG A 140 -53.70 -13.04 42.52
CA ARG A 140 -53.22 -12.06 41.53
C ARG A 140 -51.75 -12.22 41.23
N ILE A 141 -50.90 -12.51 42.21
CA ILE A 141 -49.47 -12.76 42.01
C ILE A 141 -49.26 -13.95 41.07
N ILE A 142 -49.99 -15.06 41.27
CA ILE A 142 -49.91 -16.24 40.40
C ILE A 142 -50.35 -15.89 38.97
N LYS A 143 -51.46 -15.16 38.83
CA LYS A 143 -51.92 -14.69 37.52
C LYS A 143 -50.88 -13.80 36.85
N ALA A 144 -50.31 -12.83 37.56
CA ALA A 144 -49.28 -11.92 37.06
C ALA A 144 -48.03 -12.68 36.62
N ALA A 145 -47.58 -13.69 37.38
CA ALA A 145 -46.43 -14.52 37.02
C ALA A 145 -46.65 -15.29 35.70
N ASN A 146 -47.84 -15.87 35.51
CA ASN A 146 -48.21 -16.55 34.26
C ASN A 146 -48.28 -15.59 33.08
N ASP A 147 -48.95 -14.44 33.24
CA ASP A 147 -49.06 -13.41 32.21
C ASP A 147 -47.66 -12.88 31.83
N MET A 148 -46.78 -12.66 32.82
CA MET A 148 -45.38 -12.26 32.59
C MET A 148 -44.57 -13.33 31.87
N GLN A 149 -44.77 -14.61 32.15
CA GLN A 149 -44.08 -15.69 31.44
C GLN A 149 -44.41 -15.67 29.94
N VAL A 150 -45.69 -15.46 29.60
CA VAL A 150 -46.13 -15.34 28.20
C VAL A 150 -45.52 -14.10 27.56
N ALA A 151 -45.64 -12.93 28.18
CA ALA A 151 -45.09 -11.68 27.66
C ALA A 151 -43.57 -11.71 27.52
N PHE A 152 -42.86 -12.33 28.47
CA PHE A 152 -41.40 -12.49 28.41
C PHE A 152 -40.98 -13.36 27.22
N ASN A 153 -41.71 -14.43 26.90
CA ASN A 153 -41.40 -15.25 25.73
C ASN A 153 -41.55 -14.46 24.42
N VAL A 154 -42.55 -13.58 24.33
CA VAL A 154 -42.76 -12.71 23.16
C VAL A 154 -41.63 -11.67 23.08
N PHE A 155 -41.30 -11.02 24.20
CA PHE A 155 -40.18 -10.08 24.31
C PHE A 155 -38.84 -10.71 23.93
N ALA A 156 -38.50 -11.88 24.49
CA ALA A 156 -37.27 -12.59 24.19
C ALA A 156 -37.18 -12.98 22.71
N LYS A 157 -38.29 -13.40 22.10
CA LYS A 157 -38.35 -13.68 20.66
C LYS A 157 -38.05 -12.43 19.82
N ALA A 158 -38.63 -11.28 20.17
CA ALA A 158 -38.33 -10.03 19.49
C ALA A 158 -36.84 -9.64 19.63
N GLY A 159 -36.23 -9.90 20.79
CA GLY A 159 -34.80 -9.67 21.03
C GLY A 159 -33.91 -10.57 20.19
N VAL A 160 -34.27 -11.85 20.06
CA VAL A 160 -33.58 -12.79 19.18
C VAL A 160 -33.63 -12.35 17.72
N GLU A 161 -34.79 -11.94 17.20
CA GLU A 161 -34.91 -11.48 15.81
C GLU A 161 -34.07 -10.21 15.55
N LEU A 162 -34.08 -9.25 16.49
CA LEU A 162 -33.25 -8.04 16.38
C LEU A 162 -31.74 -8.37 16.39
N ARG A 163 -31.28 -9.18 17.36
CA ARG A 163 -29.86 -9.57 17.44
C ARG A 163 -29.43 -10.44 16.26
N LYS A 164 -30.33 -11.28 15.73
CA LYS A 164 -30.08 -12.08 14.53
C LYS A 164 -29.85 -11.16 13.33
N PHE A 165 -30.69 -10.15 13.15
CA PHE A 165 -30.51 -9.15 12.10
C PHE A 165 -29.16 -8.44 12.22
N GLN A 166 -28.80 -7.97 13.42
CA GLN A 166 -27.50 -7.33 13.67
C GLN A 166 -26.32 -8.26 13.33
N PHE A 167 -26.41 -9.54 13.72
CA PHE A 167 -25.39 -10.52 13.40
C PHE A 167 -25.27 -10.78 11.90
N GLU A 168 -26.39 -10.94 11.18
CA GLU A 168 -26.39 -11.16 9.73
C GLU A 168 -25.88 -9.93 8.97
N ALA A 169 -26.23 -8.71 9.41
CA ALA A 169 -25.73 -7.47 8.86
C ALA A 169 -24.21 -7.34 9.05
N ALA A 170 -23.71 -7.58 10.27
CA ALA A 170 -22.28 -7.58 10.57
C ALA A 170 -21.51 -8.64 9.75
N LYS A 171 -22.09 -9.84 9.58
CA LYS A 171 -21.51 -10.89 8.73
C LYS A 171 -21.43 -10.46 7.27
N ALA A 172 -22.50 -9.89 6.72
CA ALA A 172 -22.52 -9.39 5.34
C ALA A 172 -21.52 -8.25 5.14
N ALA A 173 -21.39 -7.35 6.12
CA ALA A 173 -20.38 -6.28 6.10
C ALA A 173 -18.96 -6.84 6.11
N TYR A 174 -18.69 -7.87 6.93
CA TYR A 174 -17.41 -8.56 6.96
C TYR A 174 -17.07 -9.26 5.63
N GLU A 175 -17.99 -10.05 5.08
CA GLU A 175 -17.80 -10.75 3.81
C GLU A 175 -17.60 -9.77 2.64
N GLY A 176 -18.41 -8.71 2.59
CA GLY A 176 -18.25 -7.61 1.63
C GLY A 176 -16.94 -6.85 1.81
N GLY A 177 -16.45 -6.72 3.05
CA GLY A 177 -15.13 -6.18 3.38
C GLY A 177 -13.99 -7.07 2.86
N GLN A 178 -14.09 -8.38 3.04
CA GLN A 178 -13.11 -9.34 2.55
C GLN A 178 -13.00 -9.35 1.03
N ALA A 179 -14.13 -9.37 0.31
CA ALA A 179 -14.12 -9.30 -1.15
C ALA A 179 -13.43 -8.02 -1.67
N LYS A 180 -13.63 -6.89 -0.97
CA LYS A 180 -12.94 -5.62 -1.29
C LYS A 180 -11.45 -5.68 -0.97
N PHE A 181 -11.07 -6.30 0.14
CA PHE A 181 -9.67 -6.51 0.52
C PHE A 181 -8.94 -7.38 -0.51
N GLU A 182 -9.51 -8.53 -0.88
CA GLU A 182 -8.99 -9.44 -1.90
C GLU A 182 -8.78 -8.73 -3.25
N ARG A 183 -9.80 -7.98 -3.70
CA ARG A 183 -9.70 -7.19 -4.93
C ARG A 183 -8.59 -6.14 -4.86
N SER A 184 -8.49 -5.43 -3.73
CA SER A 184 -7.46 -4.40 -3.54
C SER A 184 -6.06 -5.02 -3.50
N ARG A 185 -5.91 -6.18 -2.84
CA ARG A 185 -4.66 -6.94 -2.82
C ARG A 185 -4.24 -7.38 -4.23
N MET A 186 -5.17 -7.93 -5.01
CA MET A 186 -4.89 -8.35 -6.38
C MET A 186 -4.44 -7.19 -7.27
N ILE A 187 -5.10 -6.03 -7.16
CA ILE A 187 -4.71 -4.80 -7.88
C ILE A 187 -3.30 -4.35 -7.46
N SER A 188 -3.00 -4.33 -6.16
CA SER A 188 -1.68 -3.97 -5.66
C SER A 188 -0.59 -4.93 -6.13
N ILE A 189 -0.83 -6.24 -6.11
CA ILE A 189 0.10 -7.25 -6.63
C ILE A 189 0.35 -7.02 -8.14
N ALA A 190 -0.71 -6.82 -8.91
CA ALA A 190 -0.59 -6.54 -10.35
C ALA A 190 0.21 -5.25 -10.63
N ALA A 191 -0.03 -4.19 -9.87
CA ALA A 191 0.71 -2.93 -9.97
C ALA A 191 2.20 -3.09 -9.63
N ILE A 192 2.52 -3.86 -8.57
CA ILE A 192 3.90 -4.18 -8.20
C ILE A 192 4.59 -4.98 -9.30
N LEU A 193 3.95 -6.03 -9.83
CA LEU A 193 4.50 -6.85 -10.91
C LEU A 193 4.77 -6.02 -12.17
N LEU A 194 3.83 -5.14 -12.56
CA LEU A 194 4.04 -4.20 -13.66
C LEU A 194 5.21 -3.24 -13.39
N GLY A 195 5.34 -2.76 -12.16
CA GLY A 195 6.47 -1.94 -11.73
C GLY A 195 7.81 -2.65 -11.88
N VAL A 196 7.90 -3.91 -11.43
CA VAL A 196 9.10 -4.74 -11.55
C VAL A 196 9.46 -5.00 -13.02
N ILE A 197 8.47 -5.33 -13.85
CA ILE A 197 8.68 -5.55 -15.29
C ILE A 197 9.19 -4.26 -15.96
N ALA A 198 8.58 -3.12 -15.65
CA ALA A 198 8.99 -1.84 -16.21
C ALA A 198 10.38 -1.39 -15.73
N ALA A 199 10.73 -1.65 -14.47
CA ALA A 199 12.07 -1.41 -13.94
C ALA A 199 13.10 -2.29 -14.64
N GLY A 200 12.82 -3.59 -14.82
CA GLY A 200 13.67 -4.52 -15.56
C GLY A 200 13.86 -4.11 -17.02
N TYR A 201 12.79 -3.69 -17.70
CA TYR A 201 12.86 -3.17 -19.06
C TYR A 201 13.69 -1.88 -19.15
N SER A 202 13.50 -0.96 -18.20
CA SER A 202 14.27 0.29 -18.13
C SER A 202 15.75 0.03 -17.94
N TRP A 203 16.11 -0.87 -17.00
CA TRP A 203 17.48 -1.31 -16.77
C TRP A 203 18.11 -1.91 -18.03
N PHE A 204 17.41 -2.84 -18.69
CA PHE A 204 17.88 -3.49 -19.90
C PHE A 204 18.12 -2.48 -21.04
N SER A 205 17.17 -1.57 -21.25
CA SER A 205 17.26 -0.50 -22.25
C SER A 205 18.43 0.45 -21.98
N LEU A 206 18.62 0.86 -20.73
CA LEU A 206 19.72 1.74 -20.31
C LEU A 206 21.08 1.08 -20.53
N ARG A 207 21.21 -0.19 -20.14
CA ARG A 207 22.43 -0.97 -20.30
C ARG A 207 22.81 -1.13 -21.77
N GLN A 208 21.84 -1.44 -22.63
CA GLN A 208 22.11 -1.67 -24.05
C GLN A 208 22.42 -0.37 -24.81
N LYS A 209 21.77 0.75 -24.46
CA LYS A 209 21.85 2.00 -25.23
C LYS A 209 22.83 3.03 -24.67
N ILE A 210 23.24 2.91 -23.41
CA ILE A 210 24.20 3.84 -22.77
C ILE A 210 25.44 3.09 -22.31
N ALA A 211 25.30 2.14 -21.37
CA ALA A 211 26.45 1.52 -20.73
C ALA A 211 27.35 0.80 -21.74
N ARG A 212 26.79 -0.04 -22.61
CA ARG A 212 27.55 -0.75 -23.64
C ARG A 212 28.32 0.17 -24.62
N PRO A 213 27.68 1.17 -25.24
CA PRO A 213 28.41 2.13 -26.08
C PRO A 213 29.47 2.93 -25.32
N LEU A 214 29.25 3.20 -24.03
CA LEU A 214 30.22 3.89 -23.18
C LEU A 214 31.44 3.00 -22.90
N ASP A 215 31.23 1.72 -22.58
CA ASP A 215 32.31 0.74 -22.42
C ASP A 215 33.16 0.65 -23.69
N ALA A 216 32.51 0.66 -24.87
CA ALA A 216 33.21 0.67 -26.16
C ALA A 216 34.03 1.96 -26.39
N ALA A 217 33.51 3.12 -25.97
CA ALA A 217 34.25 4.39 -26.04
C ALA A 217 35.48 4.37 -25.12
N LEU A 218 35.33 3.90 -23.89
CA LEU A 218 36.43 3.77 -22.92
C LEU A 218 37.53 2.84 -23.44
N ALA A 219 37.16 1.66 -23.93
CA ALA A 219 38.11 0.70 -24.51
C ALA A 219 38.90 1.28 -25.71
N GLN A 220 38.31 2.20 -26.46
CA GLN A 220 38.98 2.88 -27.55
C GLN A 220 39.92 3.98 -27.05
N PHE A 221 39.53 4.75 -26.04
CA PHE A 221 40.44 5.70 -25.40
C PHE A 221 41.68 5.00 -24.87
N ASP A 222 41.52 3.86 -24.21
CA ASP A 222 42.65 3.06 -23.71
C ASP A 222 43.56 2.59 -24.86
N ALA A 223 42.99 2.18 -26.00
CA ALA A 223 43.76 1.80 -27.19
C ALA A 223 44.55 2.97 -27.78
N ILE A 224 43.94 4.15 -27.90
CA ILE A 224 44.60 5.37 -28.37
C ILE A 224 45.73 5.76 -27.41
N ALA A 225 45.50 5.70 -26.10
CA ALA A 225 46.52 5.98 -25.09
C ALA A 225 47.70 4.99 -25.16
N ALA A 226 47.43 3.74 -25.51
CA ALA A 226 48.45 2.72 -25.77
C ALA A 226 49.12 2.84 -27.16
N GLY A 227 48.72 3.80 -27.99
CA GLY A 227 49.26 4.02 -29.35
C GLY A 227 48.68 3.11 -30.43
N ASP A 228 47.66 2.29 -30.13
CA ASP A 228 46.99 1.44 -31.12
C ASP A 228 45.83 2.19 -31.80
N LEU A 229 46.13 2.80 -32.96
CA LEU A 229 45.17 3.57 -33.74
C LEU A 229 44.43 2.74 -34.80
N ARG A 230 44.58 1.42 -34.82
CA ARG A 230 44.03 0.57 -35.89
C ARG A 230 42.63 0.02 -35.60
N ARG A 231 42.11 0.19 -34.37
CA ARG A 231 40.79 -0.33 -33.98
C ARG A 231 39.67 0.48 -34.62
N GLU A 232 38.75 -0.19 -35.30
CA GLU A 232 37.56 0.42 -35.90
C GLU A 232 36.44 0.62 -34.87
N LEU A 233 35.82 1.80 -34.91
CA LEU A 233 34.65 2.16 -34.11
C LEU A 233 33.36 1.98 -34.92
N ALA A 234 32.53 1.00 -34.56
CA ALA A 234 31.21 0.84 -35.16
C ALA A 234 30.21 1.90 -34.64
N THR A 235 29.96 2.94 -35.42
CA THR A 235 29.04 4.04 -35.06
C THR A 235 27.61 3.79 -35.54
N LYS A 236 26.93 2.78 -35.01
CA LYS A 236 25.57 2.40 -35.45
C LYS A 236 24.44 3.26 -34.86
N SER A 237 24.71 4.11 -33.86
CA SER A 237 23.67 4.90 -33.18
C SER A 237 23.55 6.33 -33.74
N ASN A 238 22.32 6.86 -33.76
CA ASN A 238 22.01 8.24 -34.15
C ASN A 238 21.72 9.15 -32.94
N ASP A 239 21.80 8.64 -31.71
CA ASP A 239 21.65 9.42 -30.48
C ASP A 239 22.99 10.04 -30.01
N GLU A 240 23.01 10.65 -28.83
CA GLU A 240 24.18 11.33 -28.28
C GLU A 240 25.39 10.39 -28.11
N MET A 241 25.17 9.09 -27.83
CA MET A 241 26.28 8.12 -27.81
C MET A 241 26.85 7.94 -29.22
N GLY A 242 26.00 7.93 -30.23
CA GLY A 242 26.43 7.92 -31.62
C GLY A 242 27.26 9.15 -32.00
N GLN A 243 26.84 10.34 -31.53
CA GLN A 243 27.59 11.57 -31.74
C GLN A 243 28.95 11.55 -31.03
N LEU A 244 28.99 11.06 -29.78
CA LEU A 244 30.23 10.85 -29.03
C LEU A 244 31.20 9.92 -29.77
N LEU A 245 30.73 8.74 -30.19
CA LEU A 245 31.57 7.77 -30.90
C LEU A 245 32.05 8.29 -32.26
N ARG A 246 31.23 9.07 -32.98
CA ARG A 246 31.66 9.75 -34.22
C ARG A 246 32.73 10.82 -33.96
N GLY A 247 32.58 11.60 -32.88
CA GLY A 247 33.60 12.56 -32.46
C GLY A 247 34.93 11.87 -32.12
N LEU A 248 34.87 10.74 -31.44
CA LEU A 248 36.04 9.93 -31.10
C LEU A 248 36.74 9.37 -32.36
N ALA A 249 35.97 8.87 -33.33
CA ALA A 249 36.51 8.41 -34.60
C ALA A 249 37.22 9.55 -35.38
N LYS A 250 36.65 10.77 -35.37
CA LYS A 250 37.29 11.94 -35.99
C LYS A 250 38.61 12.31 -35.31
N MET A 251 38.67 12.23 -33.98
CA MET A 251 39.89 12.48 -33.21
C MET A 251 40.98 11.45 -33.54
N GLN A 252 40.62 10.16 -33.60
CA GLN A 252 41.53 9.09 -33.99
C GLN A 252 42.09 9.31 -35.41
N ALA A 253 41.24 9.65 -36.38
CA ALA A 253 41.67 9.92 -37.75
C ALA A 253 42.67 11.09 -37.84
N ALA A 254 42.41 12.18 -37.11
CA ALA A 254 43.33 13.31 -37.04
C ALA A 254 44.68 12.95 -36.40
N LEU A 255 44.68 12.07 -35.40
CA LEU A 255 45.91 11.59 -34.76
C LEU A 255 46.72 10.70 -35.70
N ILE A 256 46.06 9.80 -36.45
CA ILE A 256 46.71 8.98 -37.49
C ILE A 256 47.40 9.88 -38.53
N GLU A 257 46.70 10.92 -39.00
CA GLU A 257 47.26 11.84 -40.01
C GLU A 257 48.45 12.64 -39.47
N THR A 258 48.37 13.08 -38.21
CA THR A 258 49.49 13.72 -37.52
C THR A 258 50.71 12.80 -37.44
N VAL A 259 50.52 11.55 -37.02
CA VAL A 259 51.60 10.54 -36.93
C VAL A 259 52.18 10.24 -38.31
N ARG A 260 51.33 10.13 -39.34
CA ARG A 260 51.75 9.91 -40.73
C ARG A 260 52.60 11.07 -41.26
N THR A 261 52.17 12.30 -41.00
CA THR A 261 52.90 13.52 -41.37
C THR A 261 54.26 13.58 -40.69
N VAL A 262 54.33 13.32 -39.38
CA VAL A 262 55.60 13.27 -38.63
C VAL A 262 56.53 12.20 -39.19
N ARG A 263 56.01 10.98 -39.46
CA ARG A 263 56.80 9.90 -40.04
C ARG A 263 57.35 10.25 -41.43
N SER A 264 56.52 10.81 -42.30
CA SER A 264 56.96 11.24 -43.64
C SER A 264 58.01 12.35 -43.54
N GLY A 265 57.86 13.29 -42.61
CA GLY A 265 58.87 14.31 -42.32
C GLY A 265 60.19 13.69 -41.86
N SER A 266 60.16 12.70 -40.96
CA SER A 266 61.35 11.97 -40.50
C SER A 266 62.02 11.16 -41.62
N GLU A 267 61.25 10.52 -42.50
CA GLU A 267 61.78 9.79 -43.67
C GLU A 267 62.47 10.75 -44.66
N SER A 268 61.88 11.92 -44.91
CA SER A 268 62.50 12.98 -45.72
C SER A 268 63.80 13.51 -45.10
N ILE A 269 63.81 13.76 -43.79
CA ILE A 269 65.01 14.16 -43.05
C ILE A 269 66.08 13.07 -43.15
N ALA A 270 65.73 11.81 -42.89
CA ALA A 270 66.67 10.68 -42.96
C ALA A 270 67.27 10.52 -44.38
N SER A 271 66.47 10.70 -45.43
CA SER A 271 66.94 10.69 -46.81
C SER A 271 67.91 11.85 -47.07
N ALA A 272 67.56 13.07 -46.65
CA ALA A 272 68.42 14.24 -46.80
C ALA A 272 69.74 14.07 -46.01
N THR A 273 69.70 13.53 -44.79
CA THR A 273 70.89 13.23 -43.99
C THR A 273 71.77 12.18 -44.67
N LYS A 274 71.20 11.14 -45.31
CA LYS A 274 71.99 10.19 -46.12
C LYS A 274 72.67 10.87 -47.32
N GLN A 275 71.98 11.78 -47.99
CA GLN A 275 72.57 12.55 -49.09
C GLN A 275 73.69 13.47 -48.60
N ILE A 276 73.51 14.14 -47.45
CA ILE A 276 74.55 14.95 -46.81
C ILE A 276 75.75 14.10 -46.42
N ALA A 277 75.54 12.93 -45.82
CA ALA A 277 76.61 12.02 -45.44
C ALA A 277 77.39 11.51 -46.66
N ALA A 278 76.70 11.12 -47.74
CA ALA A 278 77.33 10.74 -49.00
C ALA A 278 78.12 11.90 -49.62
N GLY A 279 77.56 13.12 -49.59
CA GLY A 279 78.25 14.33 -50.03
C GLY A 279 79.48 14.67 -49.18
N ASN A 280 79.42 14.46 -47.86
CA ASN A 280 80.57 14.63 -46.96
C ASN A 280 81.66 13.58 -47.23
N ILE A 281 81.30 12.34 -47.57
CA ILE A 281 82.27 11.31 -47.95
C ILE A 281 82.97 11.68 -49.25
N ASP A 282 82.22 12.12 -50.27
CA ASP A 282 82.80 12.61 -51.53
C ASP A 282 83.75 13.80 -51.30
N LEU A 283 83.32 14.77 -50.50
CA LEU A 283 84.13 15.93 -50.15
C LEU A 283 85.38 15.54 -49.36
N SER A 284 85.25 14.64 -48.38
CA SER A 284 86.39 14.11 -47.61
C SER A 284 87.38 13.38 -48.51
N SER A 285 86.90 12.54 -49.43
CA SER A 285 87.72 11.83 -50.42
C SER A 285 88.49 12.80 -51.32
N ARG A 286 87.82 13.86 -51.81
CA ARG A 286 88.48 14.91 -52.60
C ARG A 286 89.47 15.72 -51.78
N THR A 287 89.19 15.92 -50.49
CA THR A 287 90.11 16.61 -49.58
C THR A 287 91.34 15.76 -49.29
N GLU A 288 91.20 14.42 -49.15
CA GLU A 288 92.32 13.47 -49.05
C GLU A 288 93.15 13.41 -50.33
N GLU A 289 92.51 13.33 -51.51
CA GLU A 289 93.22 13.40 -52.80
C GLU A 289 94.01 14.71 -52.94
N GLN A 290 93.41 15.84 -52.56
CA GLN A 290 94.08 17.14 -52.59
C GLN A 290 95.22 17.22 -51.56
N ALA A 291 95.05 16.67 -50.37
CA ALA A 291 96.10 16.61 -49.35
C ALA A 291 97.26 15.69 -49.78
N SER A 292 96.98 14.57 -50.45
CA SER A 292 97.98 13.66 -51.01
C SER A 292 98.77 14.32 -52.15
N ALA A 293 98.11 15.09 -53.02
CA ALA A 293 98.76 15.85 -54.10
C ALA A 293 99.67 16.99 -53.59
N LEU A 294 99.58 17.35 -52.30
CA LEU A 294 100.44 18.33 -51.62
C LEU A 294 101.62 17.68 -50.87
N GLN A 295 101.65 16.34 -50.75
CA GLN A 295 102.71 15.57 -50.06
C GLN A 295 103.68 14.84 -51.00
N GLU A 296 103.39 14.76 -52.30
CA GLU A 296 104.35 14.38 -53.36
C GLU A 296 105.15 15.60 -53.85
#